data_AF-A0A2I1HCG0-F1
#
_entry.id   AF-A0A2I1HCG0-F1
#
_cell.length_a   1.000
_cell.length_b   1.000
_cell.length_c   1.000
_cell.angle_alpha   90.00
_cell.angle_beta   90.00
_cell.angle_gamma   90.00
#
_symmetry.space_group_name_H-M   'P 1'
#
loop_
_entity.id
_entity.type
_entity.pdbx_description
1 polymer ?
#
loop_
_entity_poly.entity_id
_entity_poly.type
_entity_poly.pdbx_seq_one_letter_code
_entity_poly.pdbx_strand_id
1 'polypeptide(L)'
;MTNPQILADNYKKILTILNNIIKNEDNNPLIDYPVLIGSRAAKWHIFSFREPNDWDLMATPLQTTLFINKVKESNATFKNIKLIYYPGGGLKLAGEYIDQYTADKKIISFDIELVSEKVDLRNMKSIFKDNSEDNMKVDNMQDDVIFEDNSKKSNVEDSEDNMQNDVELNFDVFEDNSKKSNAEDSEDSVDNMKDEINKIEFERFNDVHPKMSALMILELCRNIEDKTMLPLLSNFLCIVAPLKILEALKTSQIYWPADFHKNISDLHLLRILLDYNKDKVSIISTTM
;
A
#
# COMPACT_ATOMS: atom_id res chain seq x y z
N MET A 1 11.10 -17.28 13.03
CA MET A 1 10.26 -16.29 12.31
C MET A 1 10.26 -16.68 10.86
N THR A 2 9.07 -16.81 10.28
CA THR A 2 8.92 -17.02 8.84
C THR A 2 9.28 -15.71 8.13
N ASN A 3 10.06 -15.78 7.06
CA ASN A 3 10.51 -14.57 6.37
C ASN A 3 9.35 -13.90 5.63
N PRO A 4 9.37 -12.56 5.47
CA PRO A 4 8.43 -11.86 4.61
C PRO A 4 8.48 -12.40 3.17
N GLN A 5 7.32 -12.52 2.55
CA GLN A 5 7.16 -13.02 1.17
C GLN A 5 6.65 -11.90 0.27
N ILE A 6 7.33 -11.62 -0.84
CA ILE A 6 6.81 -10.73 -1.89
C ILE A 6 5.77 -11.53 -2.67
N LEU A 7 4.51 -11.12 -2.59
CA LEU A 7 3.40 -11.74 -3.34
C LEU A 7 3.29 -11.20 -4.76
N ALA A 8 3.60 -9.92 -4.94
CA ALA A 8 3.61 -9.25 -6.24
C ALA A 8 4.49 -8.01 -6.22
N ASP A 9 5.03 -7.63 -7.37
CA ASP A 9 6.02 -6.56 -7.56
C ASP A 9 5.64 -5.55 -8.66
N ASN A 10 4.41 -5.62 -9.16
CA ASN A 10 3.86 -4.67 -10.11
C ASN A 10 2.37 -4.46 -9.84
N TYR A 11 1.88 -3.26 -10.15
CA TYR A 11 0.53 -2.86 -9.78
C TYR A 11 -0.56 -3.75 -10.38
N LYS A 12 -0.39 -4.34 -11.58
CA LYS A 12 -1.41 -5.21 -12.19
C LYS A 12 -1.63 -6.46 -11.36
N LYS A 13 -0.54 -7.16 -11.00
CA LYS A 13 -0.59 -8.34 -10.13
C LYS A 13 -1.11 -8.01 -8.74
N ILE A 14 -0.67 -6.88 -8.18
CA ILE A 14 -1.14 -6.39 -6.87
C ILE A 14 -2.66 -6.18 -6.90
N LEU A 15 -3.18 -5.49 -7.91
CA LEU A 15 -4.62 -5.26 -8.06
C LEU A 15 -5.41 -6.58 -8.17
N THR A 16 -4.89 -7.60 -8.85
CA THR A 16 -5.52 -8.93 -8.89
C THR A 16 -5.67 -9.52 -7.50
N ILE A 17 -4.61 -9.50 -6.68
CA ILE A 17 -4.64 -10.01 -5.31
C ILE A 17 -5.62 -9.21 -4.46
N LEU A 18 -5.56 -7.87 -4.52
CA LEU A 18 -6.48 -7.01 -3.75
C LEU A 18 -7.93 -7.28 -4.12
N ASN A 19 -8.25 -7.40 -5.42
CA ASN A 19 -9.60 -7.69 -5.88
C ASN A 19 -10.10 -9.06 -5.40
N ASN A 20 -9.23 -10.07 -5.29
CA ASN A 20 -9.60 -11.36 -4.72
C ASN A 20 -9.90 -11.29 -3.22
N ILE A 21 -9.19 -10.43 -2.48
CA ILE A 21 -9.50 -10.15 -1.07
C ILE A 21 -10.86 -9.43 -0.96
N ILE A 22 -11.08 -8.38 -1.77
CA ILE A 22 -12.30 -7.56 -1.76
C ILE A 22 -13.56 -8.38 -2.05
N LYS A 23 -13.50 -9.41 -2.90
CA LYS A 23 -14.65 -10.33 -3.15
C LYS A 23 -15.21 -10.96 -1.88
N ASN A 24 -14.42 -11.06 -0.82
CA ASN A 24 -14.83 -11.60 0.47
C ASN A 24 -15.28 -10.53 1.48
N GLU A 25 -15.25 -9.25 1.10
CA GLU A 25 -15.69 -8.13 1.92
C GLU A 25 -17.13 -7.71 1.58
N ASP A 26 -17.84 -7.18 2.57
CA ASP A 26 -19.17 -6.60 2.37
C ASP A 26 -19.03 -5.15 1.87
N ASN A 27 -20.04 -4.63 1.16
CA ASN A 27 -20.04 -3.26 0.61
C ASN A 27 -20.13 -2.13 1.67
N ASN A 28 -20.06 -2.45 2.96
CA ASN A 28 -20.16 -1.47 4.04
C ASN A 28 -18.80 -1.32 4.74
N PRO A 29 -18.00 -0.30 4.38
CA PRO A 29 -16.66 -0.13 4.93
C PRO A 29 -16.71 0.31 6.41
N LEU A 30 -15.75 -0.17 7.22
CA LEU A 30 -15.54 0.30 8.60
C LEU A 30 -15.40 1.83 8.68
N ILE A 31 -14.64 2.36 7.72
CA ILE A 31 -14.18 3.73 7.65
C ILE A 31 -14.09 4.14 6.18
N ASP A 32 -14.53 5.35 5.87
CA ASP A 32 -14.66 5.81 4.48
C ASP A 32 -13.30 6.14 3.84
N TYR A 33 -12.30 6.50 4.65
CA TYR A 33 -10.99 6.96 4.19
C TYR A 33 -9.84 6.17 4.85
N PRO A 34 -8.70 6.02 4.15
CA PRO A 34 -7.46 5.58 4.78
C PRO A 34 -7.09 6.47 5.95
N VAL A 35 -6.33 5.91 6.90
CA VAL A 35 -5.81 6.64 8.06
C VAL A 35 -4.33 6.95 7.81
N LEU A 36 -4.00 8.24 7.79
CA LEU A 36 -2.63 8.74 7.79
C LEU A 36 -2.05 8.67 9.20
N ILE A 37 -0.90 8.02 9.32
CA ILE A 37 -0.11 7.91 10.55
C ILE A 37 1.32 8.43 10.34
N GLY A 38 2.20 8.11 11.28
CA GLY A 38 3.63 8.40 11.18
C GLY A 38 3.97 9.89 11.23
N SER A 39 5.14 10.22 10.69
CA SER A 39 5.73 11.57 10.75
C SER A 39 4.84 12.64 10.12
N ARG A 40 4.08 12.30 9.08
CA ARG A 40 3.22 13.22 8.35
C ARG A 40 1.96 13.57 9.12
N ALA A 41 1.35 12.59 9.79
CA ALA A 41 0.26 12.86 10.73
C ALA A 41 0.76 13.74 11.90
N ALA A 42 1.95 13.46 12.43
CA ALA A 42 2.55 14.28 13.48
C ALA A 42 2.80 15.74 13.04
N LYS A 43 3.31 15.95 11.81
CA LYS A 43 3.51 17.28 11.22
C LYS A 43 2.21 18.07 11.06
N TRP A 44 1.11 17.39 10.74
CA TRP A 44 -0.21 18.02 10.66
C TRP A 44 -0.63 18.62 12.01
N HIS A 45 -0.44 17.87 13.10
CA HIS A 45 -0.75 18.34 14.47
C HIS A 45 0.26 19.37 14.99
N ILE A 46 1.54 19.20 14.67
CA ILE A 46 2.63 20.01 15.20
C ILE A 46 3.43 20.61 14.06
N PHE A 47 3.18 21.89 13.76
CA PHE A 47 3.82 22.59 12.65
C PHE A 47 5.35 22.59 12.71
N SER A 48 5.93 22.62 13.92
CA SER A 48 7.38 22.58 14.13
C SER A 48 8.02 21.19 13.97
N PHE A 49 7.23 20.16 13.69
CA PHE A 49 7.75 18.84 13.37
C PHE A 49 8.61 18.89 12.09
N ARG A 50 9.60 18.01 11.99
CA ARG A 50 10.46 17.94 10.79
C ARG A 50 9.62 17.64 9.54
N GLU A 51 10.14 18.01 8.37
CA GLU A 51 9.47 17.66 7.12
C GLU A 51 9.45 16.12 6.92
N PRO A 52 8.26 15.54 6.68
CA PRO A 52 8.11 14.11 6.44
C PRO A 52 8.61 13.72 5.05
N ASN A 53 9.28 12.57 4.96
CA ASN A 53 9.92 12.05 3.74
C ASN A 53 9.18 10.86 3.12
N ASP A 54 8.24 10.27 3.84
CA ASP A 54 7.40 9.16 3.39
C ASP A 54 5.94 9.34 3.81
N TRP A 55 5.10 8.41 3.37
CA TRP A 55 3.69 8.26 3.69
C TRP A 55 3.45 6.93 4.38
N ASP A 56 3.01 6.99 5.64
CA ASP A 56 2.58 5.82 6.39
C ASP A 56 1.06 5.84 6.48
N LEU A 57 0.42 4.82 5.92
CA LEU A 57 -1.04 4.72 5.80
C LEU A 57 -1.54 3.39 6.35
N MET A 58 -2.75 3.39 6.89
CA MET A 58 -3.56 2.18 7.04
C MET A 58 -4.77 2.29 6.14
N ALA A 59 -5.04 1.24 5.37
CA ALA A 59 -6.12 1.26 4.40
C ALA A 59 -6.74 -0.13 4.25
N THR A 60 -8.00 -0.17 3.85
CA THR A 60 -8.63 -1.42 3.40
C THR A 60 -8.05 -1.86 2.06
N PRO A 61 -8.22 -3.14 1.65
CA PRO A 61 -7.89 -3.60 0.31
C PRO A 61 -8.53 -2.72 -0.77
N LEU A 62 -9.81 -2.36 -0.61
CA LEU A 62 -10.51 -1.45 -1.53
C LEU A 62 -9.87 -0.07 -1.61
N GLN A 63 -9.61 0.55 -0.46
CA GLN A 63 -8.94 1.86 -0.40
C GLN A 63 -7.54 1.82 -1.01
N THR A 64 -6.82 0.71 -0.85
CA THR A 64 -5.50 0.49 -1.45
C THR A 64 -5.59 0.39 -2.98
N THR A 65 -6.60 -0.29 -3.51
CA THR A 65 -6.89 -0.31 -4.96
C THR A 65 -7.17 1.10 -5.48
N LEU A 66 -7.97 1.90 -4.76
CA LEU A 66 -8.24 3.30 -5.13
C LEU A 66 -6.98 4.15 -5.13
N PHE A 67 -6.11 3.99 -4.12
CA PHE A 67 -4.81 4.66 -4.06
C PHE A 67 -3.97 4.35 -5.31
N ILE A 68 -3.84 3.07 -5.67
CA ILE A 68 -3.06 2.64 -6.85
C ILE A 68 -3.59 3.28 -8.13
N ASN A 69 -4.92 3.32 -8.31
CA ASN A 69 -5.53 3.93 -9.47
C ASN A 69 -5.32 5.45 -9.51
N LYS A 70 -5.42 6.13 -8.37
CA LYS A 70 -5.15 7.58 -8.29
C LYS A 70 -3.71 7.93 -8.63
N VAL A 71 -2.74 7.12 -8.18
CA VAL A 71 -1.34 7.31 -8.58
C VAL A 71 -1.20 7.14 -10.10
N LYS A 72 -1.83 6.14 -10.70
CA LYS A 72 -1.81 5.94 -12.16
C LYS A 72 -2.41 7.13 -12.93
N GLU A 73 -3.52 7.69 -12.44
CA GLU A 73 -4.17 8.87 -13.04
C GLU A 73 -3.30 10.14 -12.93
N SER A 74 -2.47 10.25 -11.90
CA SER A 74 -1.66 11.44 -11.61
C SER A 74 -0.40 11.60 -12.48
N ASN A 75 -0.25 10.82 -13.56
CA ASN A 75 0.98 10.69 -14.37
C ASN A 75 2.23 10.30 -13.58
N ALA A 76 2.12 9.97 -12.29
CA ALA A 76 3.23 9.53 -11.47
C ALA A 76 3.70 8.13 -11.88
N THR A 77 5.00 7.87 -11.74
CA THR A 77 5.58 6.54 -12.01
C THR A 77 5.86 5.84 -10.69
N PHE A 78 5.28 4.64 -10.52
CA PHE A 78 5.67 3.75 -9.44
C PHE A 78 7.11 3.26 -9.65
N LYS A 79 7.88 3.27 -8.57
CA LYS A 79 9.16 2.56 -8.44
C LYS A 79 9.04 1.56 -7.31
N ASN A 80 9.59 0.37 -7.52
CA ASN A 80 9.75 -0.63 -6.46
C ASN A 80 8.45 -1.02 -5.73
N ILE A 81 7.29 -0.92 -6.39
CA ILE A 81 5.99 -1.27 -5.77
C ILE A 81 5.93 -2.77 -5.49
N LYS A 82 5.64 -3.15 -4.25
CA LYS A 82 5.59 -4.54 -3.79
C LYS A 82 4.44 -4.74 -2.81
N LEU A 83 3.67 -5.79 -3.01
CA LEU A 83 2.77 -6.33 -2.00
C LEU A 83 3.51 -7.43 -1.24
N ILE A 84 3.69 -7.23 0.05
CA ILE A 84 4.51 -8.07 0.93
C ILE A 84 3.61 -8.68 1.98
N TYR A 85 3.67 -10.00 2.11
CA TYR A 85 3.04 -10.76 3.17
C TYR A 85 4.04 -11.02 4.29
N TYR A 86 3.63 -10.68 5.51
CA TYR A 86 4.34 -10.94 6.74
C TYR A 86 3.56 -12.02 7.50
N PRO A 87 4.02 -13.28 7.51
CA PRO A 87 3.30 -14.35 8.19
C PRO A 87 3.06 -14.02 9.66
N GLY A 88 1.80 -14.04 10.10
CA GLY A 88 1.39 -13.61 11.44
C GLY A 88 1.30 -12.09 11.65
N GLY A 89 1.85 -11.28 10.73
CA GLY A 89 1.86 -9.81 10.78
C GLY A 89 0.80 -9.15 9.91
N GLY A 90 0.56 -9.65 8.69
CA GLY A 90 -0.43 -9.11 7.77
C GLY A 90 0.11 -8.82 6.37
N LEU A 91 -0.57 -7.94 5.64
CA LEU A 91 -0.16 -7.48 4.32
C LEU A 91 0.30 -6.01 4.35
N LYS A 92 1.33 -5.72 3.57
CA LYS A 92 1.83 -4.36 3.36
C LYS A 92 2.04 -4.09 1.87
N LEU A 93 1.52 -2.98 1.39
CA LEU A 93 1.94 -2.40 0.12
C LEU A 93 3.07 -1.41 0.41
N ALA A 94 4.26 -1.67 -0.12
CA ALA A 94 5.37 -0.75 -0.06
C ALA A 94 5.72 -0.28 -1.46
N GLY A 95 6.16 0.97 -1.61
CA GLY A 95 6.63 1.46 -2.88
C GLY A 95 7.18 2.86 -2.80
N GLU A 96 7.60 3.33 -3.95
CA GLU A 96 8.03 4.70 -4.16
C GLU A 96 7.26 5.25 -5.35
N TYR A 97 7.00 6.54 -5.36
CA TYR A 97 6.59 7.22 -6.57
C TYR A 97 7.49 8.42 -6.84
N ILE A 98 7.64 8.73 -8.13
CA ILE A 98 8.35 9.91 -8.58
C ILE A 98 7.33 11.02 -8.75
N ASP A 99 7.49 12.08 -7.98
CA ASP A 99 6.77 13.31 -8.21
C ASP A 99 7.31 14.00 -9.47
N GLN A 100 6.50 14.07 -10.52
CA GLN A 100 6.89 14.69 -11.79
C GLN A 100 6.71 16.23 -11.78
N TYR A 101 6.07 16.79 -10.76
CA TYR A 101 5.77 18.21 -10.66
C TYR A 101 6.86 19.00 -9.93
N THR A 102 7.82 18.32 -9.30
CA THR A 102 8.98 18.94 -8.66
C THR A 102 10.18 18.95 -9.61
N ALA A 103 10.89 20.07 -9.67
CA ALA A 103 12.06 20.23 -10.54
C ALA A 103 13.18 19.21 -10.24
N ASP A 104 13.23 18.72 -9.00
CA ASP A 104 14.16 17.70 -8.50
C ASP A 104 13.65 16.25 -8.65
N LYS A 105 12.45 16.03 -9.23
CA LYS A 105 11.81 14.71 -9.37
C LYS A 105 11.81 13.94 -8.05
N LYS A 106 11.30 14.59 -7.00
CA LYS A 106 11.37 14.08 -5.64
C LYS A 106 10.76 12.69 -5.56
N ILE A 107 11.52 11.75 -4.99
CA ILE A 107 11.04 10.39 -4.72
C ILE A 107 10.39 10.41 -3.34
N ILE A 108 9.15 9.93 -3.27
CA ILE A 108 8.43 9.78 -2.01
C ILE A 108 8.11 8.30 -1.83
N SER A 109 8.59 7.74 -0.73
CA SER A 109 8.27 6.38 -0.33
C SER A 109 6.91 6.34 0.35
N PHE A 110 6.19 5.23 0.20
CA PHE A 110 4.95 4.97 0.91
C PHE A 110 4.93 3.54 1.43
N ASP A 111 4.36 3.38 2.62
CA ASP A 111 4.04 2.12 3.26
C ASP A 111 2.54 2.16 3.61
N ILE A 112 1.76 1.27 3.02
CA ILE A 112 0.33 1.08 3.33
C ILE A 112 0.17 -0.27 4.01
N GLU A 113 -0.20 -0.27 5.28
CA GLU A 113 -0.60 -1.48 6.00
C GLU A 113 -2.06 -1.79 5.69
N LEU A 114 -2.31 -2.99 5.17
CA LEU A 114 -3.64 -3.40 4.76
C LEU A 114 -4.41 -3.96 5.97
N VAL A 115 -5.67 -3.55 6.06
CA VAL A 115 -6.55 -3.92 7.17
C VAL A 115 -7.89 -4.40 6.63
N SER A 116 -8.37 -5.54 7.11
CA SER A 116 -9.72 -6.02 6.82
C SER A 116 -10.44 -6.34 8.12
N GLU A 117 -11.76 -6.14 8.14
CA GLU A 117 -12.65 -6.59 9.22
C GLU A 117 -13.14 -8.03 9.01
N LYS A 118 -12.99 -8.56 7.80
CA LYS A 118 -13.62 -9.81 7.37
C LYS A 118 -12.60 -10.91 7.16
N VAL A 119 -11.42 -10.52 6.69
CA VAL A 119 -10.34 -11.42 6.29
C VAL A 119 -9.17 -11.24 7.24
N ASP A 120 -8.66 -12.36 7.79
CA ASP A 120 -7.44 -12.36 8.58
C ASP A 120 -6.22 -12.38 7.66
N LEU A 121 -5.71 -11.20 7.35
CA LEU A 121 -4.55 -11.00 6.47
C LEU A 121 -3.24 -11.58 7.04
N ARG A 122 -3.24 -12.05 8.30
CA ARG A 122 -2.10 -12.75 8.92
C ARG A 122 -2.05 -14.23 8.55
N ASN A 123 -3.17 -14.78 8.06
CA ASN A 123 -3.37 -16.19 7.78
C ASN A 123 -3.67 -16.40 6.29
N MET A 124 -2.62 -16.36 5.47
CA MET A 124 -2.71 -16.81 4.08
C MET A 124 -2.90 -18.32 4.05
N LYS A 125 -3.89 -18.81 3.28
CA LYS A 125 -4.10 -20.25 3.09
C LYS A 125 -2.89 -20.84 2.37
N SER A 126 -2.32 -21.92 2.90
CA SER A 126 -1.23 -22.62 2.21
C SER A 126 -1.75 -23.17 0.89
N ILE A 127 -1.16 -22.71 -0.22
CA ILE A 127 -1.40 -23.26 -1.57
C ILE A 127 -0.80 -24.67 -1.69
N PHE A 128 0.13 -25.03 -0.78
CA PHE A 128 0.89 -26.29 -0.79
C PHE A 128 0.76 -27.01 0.56
N LYS A 129 -0.38 -27.66 0.80
CA LYS A 129 -0.34 -28.96 1.48
C LYS A 129 -0.47 -29.99 0.37
N ASP A 130 0.50 -30.91 0.28
CA ASP A 130 0.51 -32.13 -0.57
C ASP A 130 1.58 -32.23 -1.68
N ASN A 131 2.69 -31.48 -1.64
CA ASN A 131 3.89 -31.82 -2.45
C ASN A 131 5.18 -31.95 -1.60
N SER A 132 5.05 -32.38 -0.34
CA SER A 132 6.20 -32.77 0.47
C SER A 132 6.51 -34.24 0.25
N GLU A 133 7.18 -34.57 -0.84
CA GLU A 133 8.11 -35.69 -1.03
C GLU A 133 8.35 -35.84 -2.54
N ASP A 134 9.60 -36.08 -2.93
CA ASP A 134 10.06 -36.27 -4.30
C ASP A 134 10.15 -35.01 -5.19
N ASN A 135 11.28 -34.30 -5.06
CA ASN A 135 12.13 -33.95 -6.22
C ASN A 135 13.45 -33.31 -5.75
N MET A 136 14.24 -34.08 -4.98
CA MET A 136 15.69 -33.87 -4.95
C MET A 136 16.34 -34.70 -6.07
N LYS A 137 16.41 -34.14 -7.29
CA LYS A 137 17.48 -34.43 -8.26
C LYS A 137 17.66 -33.21 -9.17
N VAL A 138 18.68 -32.41 -8.85
CA VAL A 138 19.24 -31.41 -9.77
C VAL A 138 20.40 -32.10 -10.46
N ASP A 139 20.22 -32.49 -11.72
CA ASP A 139 21.33 -32.85 -12.59
C ASP A 139 21.63 -31.66 -13.51
N ASN A 140 22.87 -31.21 -13.42
CA ASN A 140 23.52 -30.17 -14.20
C ASN A 140 23.43 -30.43 -15.70
N MET A 141 23.23 -29.38 -16.49
CA MET A 141 23.90 -29.23 -17.79
C MET A 141 24.01 -27.74 -18.14
N GLN A 142 25.24 -27.24 -18.07
CA GLN A 142 25.71 -26.08 -18.81
C GLN A 142 25.69 -26.42 -20.30
N ASP A 143 25.45 -25.42 -21.15
CA ASP A 143 26.31 -25.16 -22.29
C ASP A 143 26.10 -23.72 -22.81
N ASP A 144 27.24 -23.10 -23.09
CA ASP A 144 27.46 -21.75 -23.60
C ASP A 144 26.88 -21.54 -25.02
N VAL A 145 26.76 -20.28 -25.46
CA VAL A 145 27.42 -19.73 -26.68
C VAL A 145 26.79 -18.38 -27.15
N ILE A 146 27.63 -17.34 -27.05
CA ILE A 146 28.02 -16.28 -28.03
C ILE A 146 26.99 -15.23 -28.53
N PHE A 147 27.46 -13.97 -28.38
CA PHE A 147 26.97 -12.69 -28.90
C PHE A 147 26.82 -12.62 -30.44
N GLU A 148 25.84 -11.86 -30.92
CA GLU A 148 26.04 -11.00 -32.10
C GLU A 148 25.16 -9.73 -32.07
N ASP A 149 25.82 -8.59 -32.26
CA ASP A 149 25.32 -7.23 -32.32
C ASP A 149 24.93 -6.89 -33.77
N ASN A 150 23.84 -6.15 -34.00
CA ASN A 150 23.73 -5.29 -35.17
C ASN A 150 22.61 -4.25 -35.03
N SER A 151 23.06 -3.01 -34.78
CA SER A 151 22.34 -1.75 -34.92
C SER A 151 21.63 -1.53 -36.27
N LYS A 152 20.47 -0.82 -36.27
CA LYS A 152 20.20 0.37 -37.12
C LYS A 152 18.88 1.09 -36.78
N LYS A 153 19.01 2.43 -36.69
CA LYS A 153 18.02 3.52 -36.55
C LYS A 153 17.16 3.72 -37.80
N SER A 154 15.93 4.26 -37.62
CA SER A 154 15.46 5.59 -38.13
C SER A 154 13.93 5.72 -38.00
N ASN A 155 13.40 6.63 -37.17
CA ASN A 155 12.79 7.95 -37.49
C ASN A 155 11.27 7.91 -37.81
N VAL A 156 10.40 8.50 -36.94
CA VAL A 156 9.70 9.82 -37.09
C VAL A 156 8.41 9.66 -37.93
N GLU A 157 7.18 10.12 -37.62
CA GLU A 157 6.67 11.40 -37.09
C GLU A 157 5.16 11.25 -36.73
N ASP A 158 4.74 12.05 -35.74
CA ASP A 158 3.47 12.77 -35.49
C ASP A 158 2.08 12.29 -35.96
N SER A 159 1.10 12.43 -35.06
CA SER A 159 -0.07 13.30 -35.31
C SER A 159 -0.89 13.58 -34.04
N GLU A 160 -1.30 14.84 -33.96
CA GLU A 160 -2.13 15.51 -32.96
C GLU A 160 -3.62 15.10 -33.08
N ASP A 161 -4.38 15.18 -31.98
CA ASP A 161 -5.43 16.20 -31.75
C ASP A 161 -6.61 15.75 -30.85
N ASN A 162 -6.83 16.58 -29.80
CA ASN A 162 -8.09 17.15 -29.32
C ASN A 162 -9.38 16.31 -29.12
N MET A 163 -9.87 16.23 -27.88
CA MET A 163 -11.02 17.02 -27.35
C MET A 163 -11.63 16.41 -26.05
N GLN A 164 -11.74 17.28 -25.02
CA GLN A 164 -12.90 17.55 -24.15
C GLN A 164 -14.09 16.55 -24.14
N ASN A 165 -14.46 16.01 -22.97
CA ASN A 165 -15.50 16.56 -22.07
C ASN A 165 -15.93 15.60 -20.95
N ASP A 166 -16.29 16.20 -19.81
CA ASP A 166 -17.35 15.86 -18.85
C ASP A 166 -17.37 14.47 -18.18
N VAL A 167 -16.93 14.44 -16.92
CA VAL A 167 -17.02 13.28 -16.03
C VAL A 167 -18.39 13.25 -15.35
N GLU A 168 -19.25 12.35 -15.84
CA GLU A 168 -20.40 11.84 -15.10
C GLU A 168 -20.03 10.48 -14.51
N LEU A 169 -20.03 10.37 -13.18
CA LEU A 169 -19.60 9.18 -12.44
C LEU A 169 -20.64 8.07 -12.54
N ASN A 170 -20.49 7.16 -13.52
CA ASN A 170 -21.20 5.88 -13.54
C ASN A 170 -20.23 4.72 -13.24
N PHE A 171 -20.57 4.00 -12.17
CA PHE A 171 -19.86 2.84 -11.65
C PHE A 171 -20.37 1.59 -12.37
N ASP A 172 -19.65 1.18 -13.42
CA ASP A 172 -19.82 -0.14 -14.03
C ASP A 172 -18.51 -0.92 -13.90
N VAL A 173 -18.64 -2.13 -13.38
CA VAL A 173 -17.57 -3.13 -13.27
C VAL A 173 -17.09 -3.44 -14.69
N PHE A 174 -15.92 -2.92 -15.08
CA PHE A 174 -15.41 -3.09 -16.44
C PHE A 174 -14.97 -4.54 -16.68
N GLU A 175 -15.77 -5.24 -17.48
CA GLU A 175 -15.40 -6.45 -18.20
C GLU A 175 -14.56 -6.04 -19.43
N ASP A 176 -13.33 -6.54 -19.48
CA ASP A 176 -12.28 -6.14 -20.42
C ASP A 176 -12.59 -6.66 -21.84
N ASN A 177 -13.12 -5.80 -22.72
CA ASN A 177 -13.28 -6.07 -24.14
C ASN A 177 -12.13 -5.45 -24.93
N SER A 178 -10.94 -6.04 -24.87
CA SER A 178 -9.83 -5.68 -25.76
C SER A 178 -9.99 -6.37 -27.11
N LYS A 179 -10.26 -5.58 -28.17
CA LYS A 179 -10.19 -6.02 -29.57
C LYS A 179 -8.76 -6.47 -29.90
N LYS A 180 -8.65 -7.68 -30.46
CA LYS A 180 -7.42 -8.28 -31.02
C LYS A 180 -6.76 -7.34 -32.04
N SER A 181 -5.50 -6.97 -31.77
CA SER A 181 -4.54 -6.61 -32.81
C SER A 181 -3.40 -7.63 -32.75
N ASN A 182 -3.20 -8.35 -33.86
CA ASN A 182 -2.24 -9.43 -34.00
C ASN A 182 -0.80 -8.94 -33.77
N ALA A 183 -0.19 -9.42 -32.69
CA ALA A 183 1.25 -9.59 -32.58
C ALA A 183 1.45 -10.94 -31.87
N GLU A 184 1.99 -11.91 -32.60
CA GLU A 184 2.32 -13.24 -32.09
C GLU A 184 3.52 -13.13 -31.16
N ASP A 185 3.28 -12.92 -29.87
CA ASP A 185 4.25 -13.12 -28.80
C ASP A 185 3.60 -13.99 -27.70
N SER A 186 3.89 -15.29 -27.78
CA SER A 186 3.71 -16.34 -26.75
C SER A 186 2.66 -16.09 -25.65
N GLU A 187 1.40 -16.43 -25.92
CA GLU A 187 0.27 -16.39 -24.97
C GLU A 187 0.41 -17.40 -23.79
N ASP A 188 1.28 -18.42 -23.89
CA ASP A 188 1.35 -19.52 -22.90
C ASP A 188 1.95 -19.16 -21.52
N SER A 189 2.63 -18.02 -21.38
CA SER A 189 3.28 -17.63 -20.12
C SER A 189 2.45 -16.68 -19.24
N VAL A 190 1.46 -16.00 -19.82
CA VAL A 190 0.62 -15.01 -19.11
C VAL A 190 -0.52 -15.70 -18.36
N ASP A 191 -1.09 -16.75 -18.92
CA ASP A 191 -2.22 -17.48 -18.31
C ASP A 191 -1.79 -18.26 -17.07
N ASN A 192 -0.68 -18.99 -17.13
CA ASN A 192 -0.16 -19.76 -16.00
C ASN A 192 0.16 -18.88 -14.77
N MET A 193 0.67 -17.66 -14.99
CA MET A 193 1.02 -16.74 -13.90
C MET A 193 -0.21 -16.09 -13.27
N LYS A 194 -1.26 -15.85 -14.05
CA LYS A 194 -2.55 -15.34 -13.55
C LYS A 194 -3.22 -16.40 -12.67
N ASP A 195 -3.09 -17.68 -13.03
CA ASP A 195 -3.64 -18.80 -12.27
C ASP A 195 -2.98 -18.99 -10.89
N GLU A 196 -1.67 -18.77 -10.76
CA GLU A 196 -1.00 -18.83 -9.46
C GLU A 196 -1.43 -17.69 -8.52
N ILE A 197 -1.56 -16.47 -9.05
CA ILE A 197 -1.97 -15.30 -8.28
C ILE A 197 -3.43 -15.44 -7.82
N ASN A 198 -4.29 -16.02 -8.65
CA ASN A 198 -5.67 -16.28 -8.30
C ASN A 198 -5.85 -17.29 -7.18
N LYS A 199 -4.83 -18.11 -6.87
CA LYS A 199 -4.84 -19.07 -5.76
C LYS A 199 -4.50 -18.43 -4.40
N ILE A 200 -4.05 -17.18 -4.39
CA ILE A 200 -3.75 -16.47 -3.14
C ILE A 200 -5.07 -16.16 -2.43
N GLU A 201 -5.29 -16.84 -1.31
CA GLU A 201 -6.45 -16.67 -0.46
C GLU A 201 -6.03 -16.50 1.00
N PHE A 202 -6.91 -15.86 1.77
CA PHE A 202 -6.74 -15.63 3.20
C PHE A 202 -7.91 -16.23 3.98
N GLU A 203 -7.65 -16.61 5.22
CA GLU A 203 -8.69 -17.09 6.12
C GLU A 203 -9.61 -15.95 6.57
N ARG A 204 -10.86 -16.28 6.94
CA ARG A 204 -11.73 -15.33 7.65
C ARG A 204 -11.34 -15.28 9.11
N PHE A 205 -11.67 -14.18 9.79
CA PHE A 205 -11.48 -14.13 11.24
C PHE A 205 -12.25 -15.26 11.93
N ASN A 206 -11.54 -16.00 12.76
CA ASN A 206 -12.14 -16.82 13.80
C ASN A 206 -12.20 -15.98 15.07
N ASP A 207 -13.35 -15.96 15.76
CA ASP A 207 -13.64 -15.10 16.94
C ASP A 207 -12.66 -15.25 18.14
N VAL A 208 -11.67 -16.13 18.02
CA VAL A 208 -10.73 -16.49 19.08
C VAL A 208 -9.49 -15.59 19.10
N HIS A 209 -9.16 -14.91 18.00
CA HIS A 209 -7.92 -14.12 17.91
C HIS A 209 -8.11 -12.64 18.30
N PRO A 210 -7.14 -12.05 19.03
CA PRO A 210 -7.10 -10.61 19.23
C PRO A 210 -7.10 -9.86 17.90
N LYS A 211 -7.85 -8.76 17.85
CA LYS A 211 -7.86 -7.85 16.70
C LYS A 211 -6.45 -7.38 16.39
N MET A 212 -6.15 -7.22 15.10
CA MET A 212 -4.92 -6.57 14.68
C MET A 212 -4.90 -5.12 15.18
N SER A 213 -3.72 -4.65 15.57
CA SER A 213 -3.56 -3.26 16.02
C SER A 213 -3.92 -2.23 14.96
N ALA A 214 -3.68 -2.53 13.69
CA ALA A 214 -4.13 -1.71 12.59
C ALA A 214 -5.67 -1.64 12.51
N LEU A 215 -6.37 -2.75 12.76
CA LEU A 215 -7.83 -2.76 12.86
C LEU A 215 -8.32 -1.93 14.05
N MET A 216 -7.67 -2.04 15.21
CA MET A 216 -8.00 -1.20 16.37
C MET A 216 -7.84 0.30 16.08
N ILE A 217 -6.82 0.69 15.30
CA ILE A 217 -6.60 2.09 14.93
C ILE A 217 -7.68 2.59 13.98
N LEU A 218 -8.08 1.79 12.99
CA LEU A 218 -9.21 2.14 12.14
C LEU A 218 -10.48 2.34 12.95
N GLU A 219 -10.76 1.47 13.93
CA GLU A 219 -11.91 1.62 14.84
C GLU A 219 -11.84 2.91 15.67
N LEU A 220 -10.66 3.24 16.20
CA LEU A 220 -10.44 4.47 16.96
C LEU A 220 -10.53 5.75 16.10
N CYS A 221 -10.22 5.64 14.80
CA CYS A 221 -10.28 6.74 13.84
C CYS A 221 -11.65 6.90 13.17
N ARG A 222 -12.60 5.98 13.38
CA ARG A 222 -13.87 5.92 12.64
C ARG A 222 -14.67 7.21 12.64
N ASN A 223 -14.69 7.94 13.76
CA ASN A 223 -15.48 9.16 13.94
C ASN A 223 -14.61 10.44 13.84
N ILE A 224 -13.38 10.32 13.33
CA ILE A 224 -12.49 11.47 13.21
C ILE A 224 -12.83 12.24 11.93
N GLU A 225 -13.15 13.52 12.09
CA GLU A 225 -13.50 14.39 10.98
C GLU A 225 -12.28 14.99 10.29
N ASP A 226 -11.16 15.11 11.02
CA ASP A 226 -9.89 15.66 10.53
C ASP A 226 -9.38 14.89 9.33
N LYS A 227 -9.40 15.54 8.16
CA LYS A 227 -8.93 14.98 6.90
C LYS A 227 -7.87 15.86 6.29
N THR A 228 -6.93 15.22 5.61
CA THR A 228 -5.95 15.89 4.78
C THR A 228 -5.88 15.22 3.42
N MET A 229 -5.45 15.99 2.43
CA MET A 229 -5.19 15.48 1.09
C MET A 229 -3.75 15.01 1.05
N LEU A 230 -3.50 13.81 0.53
CA LEU A 230 -2.14 13.45 0.19
C LEU A 230 -1.68 14.39 -0.94
N PRO A 231 -0.52 15.05 -0.80
CA PRO A 231 -0.01 15.90 -1.86
C PRO A 231 0.01 15.15 -3.19
N LEU A 232 -0.41 15.80 -4.27
CA LEU A 232 -0.31 15.34 -5.67
C LEU A 232 -1.29 14.23 -6.09
N LEU A 233 -1.91 13.51 -5.14
CA LEU A 233 -3.08 12.68 -5.40
C LEU A 233 -4.32 13.56 -5.24
N SER A 234 -4.61 14.38 -6.27
CA SER A 234 -5.77 15.25 -6.25
C SER A 234 -7.03 14.44 -5.92
N ASN A 235 -7.73 14.90 -4.88
CA ASN A 235 -8.94 14.31 -4.30
C ASN A 235 -8.76 12.97 -3.57
N PHE A 236 -7.54 12.58 -3.19
CA PHE A 236 -7.32 11.45 -2.29
C PHE A 236 -7.24 11.92 -0.83
N LEU A 237 -8.37 11.84 -0.15
CA LEU A 237 -8.51 12.21 1.27
C LEU A 237 -8.04 11.06 2.18
N CYS A 238 -7.36 11.43 3.26
CA CYS A 238 -7.01 10.55 4.36
C CYS A 238 -7.45 11.18 5.67
N ILE A 239 -7.94 10.36 6.60
CA ILE A 239 -8.16 10.78 7.99
C ILE A 239 -6.79 10.95 8.64
N VAL A 240 -6.59 12.05 9.36
CA VAL A 240 -5.36 12.26 10.13
C VAL A 240 -5.52 11.58 11.47
N ALA A 241 -4.68 10.59 11.79
CA ALA A 241 -4.73 9.94 13.09
C ALA A 241 -4.56 10.98 14.23
N PRO A 242 -5.43 10.98 15.25
CA PRO A 242 -5.32 11.86 16.38
C PRO A 242 -3.98 11.74 17.10
N LEU A 243 -3.49 12.85 17.65
CA LEU A 243 -2.25 12.92 18.41
C LEU A 243 -2.15 11.85 19.51
N LYS A 244 -3.25 11.57 20.22
CA LYS A 244 -3.33 10.51 21.25
C LYS A 244 -3.06 9.11 20.69
N ILE A 245 -3.50 8.82 19.46
CA ILE A 245 -3.23 7.53 18.81
C ILE A 245 -1.76 7.45 18.40
N LEU A 246 -1.20 8.54 17.86
CA LEU A 246 0.23 8.62 17.53
C LEU A 246 1.12 8.43 18.77
N GLU A 247 0.72 9.01 19.92
CA GLU A 247 1.38 8.79 21.21
C GLU A 247 1.26 7.33 21.69
N ALA A 248 0.07 6.72 21.59
CA ALA A 248 -0.17 5.33 21.98
C ALA A 248 0.66 4.34 21.14
N LEU A 249 0.77 4.59 19.83
CA LEU A 249 1.66 3.88 18.92
C LEU A 249 3.12 3.97 19.40
N LYS A 250 3.59 5.18 19.73
CA LYS A 250 4.98 5.40 20.16
C LYS A 250 5.31 4.76 21.51
N THR A 251 4.35 4.74 22.43
CA THR A 251 4.50 4.22 23.80
C THR A 251 4.25 2.71 23.90
N SER A 252 4.03 2.03 22.76
CA SER A 252 3.71 0.59 22.70
C SER A 252 2.47 0.21 23.51
N GLN A 253 1.56 1.17 23.76
CA GLN A 253 0.24 0.89 24.30
C GLN A 253 -0.65 0.18 23.28
N ILE A 254 -0.30 0.30 21.99
CA ILE A 254 -0.81 -0.51 20.90
C ILE A 254 0.34 -1.42 20.41
N TYR A 255 0.15 -2.74 20.48
CA TYR A 255 1.18 -3.72 20.08
C TYR A 255 1.35 -3.72 18.56
N TRP A 256 2.48 -3.25 18.05
CA TRP A 256 2.76 -3.30 16.61
C TRP A 256 3.63 -4.51 16.26
N PRO A 257 3.31 -5.30 15.22
CA PRO A 257 4.19 -6.39 14.79
C PRO A 257 5.56 -5.83 14.41
N ALA A 258 6.63 -6.58 14.75
CA ALA A 258 8.00 -6.09 14.64
C ALA A 258 8.37 -5.61 13.23
N ASP A 259 7.82 -6.29 12.23
CA ASP A 259 8.06 -6.03 10.81
C ASP A 259 7.44 -4.72 10.28
N PHE A 260 6.61 -4.05 11.09
CA PHE A 260 5.93 -2.80 10.76
C PHE A 260 6.39 -1.62 11.63
N HIS A 261 7.46 -1.76 12.41
CA HIS A 261 7.94 -0.74 13.34
C HIS A 261 8.38 0.59 12.71
N LYS A 262 8.68 0.62 11.41
CA LYS A 262 9.15 1.83 10.71
C LYS A 262 8.17 2.99 10.83
N ASN A 263 6.87 2.71 10.82
CA ASN A 263 5.82 3.73 10.90
C ASN A 263 5.78 4.46 12.27
N ILE A 264 6.53 3.96 13.27
CA ILE A 264 6.55 4.46 14.64
C ILE A 264 7.93 5.05 15.02
N SER A 265 9.00 4.67 14.32
CA SER A 265 10.35 5.19 14.62
C SER A 265 10.41 6.70 14.45
N ASP A 266 9.71 7.25 13.47
CA ASP A 266 9.78 8.68 13.19
C ASP A 266 9.02 9.56 14.19
N LEU A 267 8.22 8.95 15.08
CA LEU A 267 7.51 9.64 16.16
C LEU A 267 8.40 9.93 17.39
N HIS A 268 9.71 9.62 17.36
CA HIS A 268 10.60 9.93 18.49
C HIS A 268 10.60 11.41 18.88
N LEU A 269 10.57 12.31 17.89
CA LEU A 269 10.51 13.75 18.11
C LEU A 269 9.17 14.19 18.73
N LEU A 270 8.08 13.43 18.47
CA LEU A 270 6.74 13.76 18.94
C LEU A 270 6.69 13.77 20.46
N ARG A 271 7.24 12.72 21.09
CA ARG A 271 7.30 12.63 22.56
C ARG A 271 8.07 13.77 23.19
N ILE A 272 9.24 14.10 22.62
CA ILE A 272 10.07 15.22 23.11
C ILE A 272 9.29 16.53 23.04
N LEU A 273 8.61 16.80 21.92
CA LEU A 273 7.83 18.03 21.74
C LEU A 273 6.62 18.11 22.68
N LEU A 274 5.95 16.98 22.94
CA LEU A 274 4.81 16.92 23.83
C LEU A 274 5.21 17.10 25.30
N ASP A 275 6.28 16.44 25.73
CA ASP A 275 6.79 16.58 27.09
C ASP A 275 7.32 18.01 27.33
N TYR A 276 7.96 18.63 26.33
CA TYR A 276 8.38 20.04 26.39
C TYR A 276 7.19 21.03 26.46
N ASN A 277 6.05 20.68 25.84
CA ASN A 277 4.86 21.51 25.88
C ASN A 277 4.05 21.34 27.18
N LYS A 278 4.11 20.18 27.86
CA LYS A 278 3.53 20.03 29.21
C LYS A 278 4.15 21.03 30.19
N ASP A 279 5.47 21.21 30.11
CA ASP A 279 6.19 22.16 30.96
C ASP A 279 5.85 23.62 30.62
N LYS A 280 5.57 23.95 29.34
CA LYS A 280 5.16 25.31 28.92
C LYS A 280 3.70 25.65 29.24
N VAL A 281 2.78 24.69 29.19
CA VAL A 281 1.37 24.91 29.56
C VAL A 281 1.21 25.15 31.07
N SER A 282 2.13 24.62 31.90
CA SER A 282 2.14 24.88 33.34
C SER A 282 2.51 26.33 33.71
N ILE A 283 3.21 27.06 32.81
CA ILE A 283 3.67 28.43 33.09
C ILE A 283 2.59 29.48 32.74
N ILE A 284 1.56 29.13 31.96
CA ILE A 284 0.50 30.06 31.55
C ILE A 284 -0.70 30.03 32.52
N SER A 285 -0.73 29.13 33.51
CA SER A 285 -1.81 29.02 34.49
C SER A 285 -1.51 29.66 35.86
N THR A 286 -0.43 30.45 35.98
CA THR A 286 -0.16 31.24 37.20
C THR A 286 0.03 32.71 36.88
N THR A 287 -1.06 33.40 36.55
CA THR A 287 -1.20 34.83 36.86
C THR A 287 -2.66 35.11 37.18
N MET A 288 -2.97 35.09 38.48
CA MET A 288 -4.05 35.90 39.07
C MET A 288 -3.58 37.34 39.17
#